data_AF-A0A094JR14-F1
#
_entry.id   AF-A0A094JR14-F1
#
_cell.length_a   1.000
_cell.length_b   1.000
_cell.length_c   1.000
_cell.angle_alpha   90.00
_cell.angle_beta   90.00
_cell.angle_gamma   90.00
#
_symmetry.space_group_name_H-M   'P 1'
#
loop_
_entity.id
_entity.type
_entity.pdbx_description
1 polymer ?
#
loop_
_entity_poly.entity_id
_entity_poly.type
_entity_poly.pdbx_seq_one_letter_code
_entity_poly.pdbx_strand_id
1 'polypeptide(L)' 'PHIAETKTAKAHFWFHNIGLPAMMIGLAFVVSGNEAFIPLTAIGGTLVTLAVLVFAWNVVKT' A
#
# COMPACT_ATOMS: atom_id res chain seq x y z
N PRO A 1 -13.54 6.82 -19.04
CA PRO A 1 -12.83 7.82 -18.18
C PRO A 1 -13.55 8.22 -16.86
N HIS A 2 -14.44 7.39 -16.30
CA HIS A 2 -15.18 7.71 -15.06
C HIS A 2 -14.67 6.96 -13.81
N ILE A 3 -13.82 5.95 -13.99
CA ILE A 3 -13.39 5.03 -12.92
C ILE A 3 -12.35 5.70 -12.00
N ALA A 4 -11.54 6.61 -12.54
CA ALA A 4 -10.49 7.33 -11.81
C ALA A 4 -11.01 8.44 -10.87
N GLU A 5 -12.26 8.86 -11.01
CA GLU A 5 -12.85 9.92 -10.16
C GLU A 5 -13.53 9.40 -8.90
N THR A 6 -13.67 8.08 -8.76
CA THR A 6 -14.26 7.49 -7.56
C THR A 6 -13.35 7.69 -6.36
N LYS A 7 -13.93 8.03 -5.20
CA LYS A 7 -13.19 8.23 -3.93
C LYS A 7 -12.31 7.02 -3.57
N THR A 8 -12.75 5.83 -3.97
CA THR A 8 -12.07 4.54 -3.84
C THR A 8 -10.81 4.42 -4.70
N ALA A 9 -10.82 4.94 -5.94
CA ALA A 9 -9.63 4.95 -6.80
C ALA A 9 -8.53 5.88 -6.24
N LYS A 10 -8.90 7.06 -5.72
CA LYS A 10 -7.96 7.95 -5.02
C LYS A 10 -7.41 7.32 -3.74
N ALA A 11 -8.24 6.63 -2.97
CA ALA A 11 -7.79 5.91 -1.78
C ALA A 11 -6.78 4.82 -2.14
N HIS A 12 -7.07 3.95 -3.13
CA HIS A 12 -6.12 2.96 -3.61
C HIS A 12 -4.79 3.58 -4.05
N PHE A 13 -4.85 4.64 -4.86
CA PHE A 13 -3.66 5.34 -5.35
C PHE A 13 -2.76 5.83 -4.22
N TRP A 14 -3.33 6.51 -3.21
CA TRP A 14 -2.56 7.03 -2.09
C TRP A 14 -2.05 5.95 -1.15
N PHE A 15 -2.88 4.96 -0.79
CA PHE A 15 -2.46 3.86 0.09
C PHE A 15 -1.35 3.02 -0.55
N HIS A 16 -1.43 2.76 -1.87
CA HIS A 16 -0.40 2.01 -2.57
C HIS A 16 0.89 2.82 -2.74
N ASN A 17 0.80 4.09 -3.16
CA ASN A 17 1.99 4.91 -3.41
C ASN A 17 2.72 5.37 -2.14
N ILE A 18 2.07 5.40 -0.98
CA ILE A 18 2.76 5.63 0.30
C ILE A 18 3.20 4.30 0.91
N GLY A 19 2.33 3.29 0.89
CA GLY A 19 2.60 1.99 1.51
C GLY A 19 3.76 1.25 0.84
N LEU A 20 3.84 1.28 -0.50
CA LEU A 20 4.85 0.56 -1.25
C LEU A 20 6.27 1.11 -1.00
N PRO A 21 6.54 2.43 -1.10
CA PRO A 21 7.84 2.98 -0.72
C PRO A 21 8.16 2.79 0.76
N ALA A 22 7.19 2.97 1.67
CA ALA A 22 7.41 2.77 3.10
C ALA A 22 7.84 1.31 3.41
N MET A 23 7.19 0.34 2.76
CA MET A 23 7.57 -1.07 2.83
C MET A 23 8.97 -1.31 2.26
N MET A 24 9.26 -0.76 1.07
CA MET A 24 10.56 -0.95 0.40
C MET A 24 11.71 -0.36 1.22
N ILE A 25 11.51 0.82 1.84
CA ILE A 25 12.48 1.45 2.73
C ILE A 25 12.71 0.59 3.97
N GLY A 26 11.64 0.16 4.64
CA GLY A 26 11.75 -0.73 5.80
C GLY A 26 12.48 -2.03 5.45
N LEU A 27 12.12 -2.64 4.31
CA LEU A 27 12.72 -3.88 3.84
C LEU A 27 14.20 -3.72 3.53
N ALA A 28 14.61 -2.60 2.92
CA ALA A 28 16.02 -2.32 2.66
C ALA A 28 16.86 -2.32 3.96
N PHE A 29 16.33 -1.73 5.03
CA PHE A 29 17.00 -1.75 6.34
C PHE A 29 17.00 -3.14 6.98
N VAL A 30 15.91 -3.89 6.89
CA VAL A 30 15.83 -5.27 7.39
C VAL A 30 16.83 -6.18 6.68
N VAL A 31 16.93 -6.10 5.35
CA VAL A 31 17.92 -6.87 4.55
C VAL A 31 19.35 -6.44 4.86
N SER A 32 19.56 -5.19 5.29
CA SER A 32 20.85 -4.69 5.75
C SER A 32 21.20 -5.11 7.19
N GLY A 33 20.39 -5.98 7.82
CA GLY A 33 20.60 -6.52 9.16
C GLY A 33 19.98 -5.68 10.29
N ASN A 34 19.21 -4.65 9.98
CA ASN A 34 18.56 -3.81 10.99
C ASN A 34 17.10 -4.25 11.22
N GLU A 35 16.93 -5.23 12.10
CA GLU A 35 15.63 -5.84 12.43
C GLU A 35 14.63 -4.86 13.09
N ALA A 36 15.10 -3.71 13.61
CA ALA A 36 14.22 -2.70 14.18
C ALA A 36 13.22 -2.12 13.16
N PHE A 37 13.45 -2.32 11.86
CA PHE A 37 12.57 -1.86 10.78
C PHE A 37 11.53 -2.89 10.34
N ILE A 38 11.52 -4.10 10.92
CA ILE A 38 10.47 -5.11 10.68
C ILE A 38 9.05 -4.53 10.86
N PRO A 39 8.75 -3.75 11.93
CA PRO A 39 7.43 -3.14 12.09
C PRO A 39 7.08 -2.16 10.97
N LEU A 40 8.05 -1.37 10.48
CA LEU A 40 7.83 -0.43 9.38
C LEU A 40 7.49 -1.17 8.09
N THR A 41 8.23 -2.24 7.78
CA THR A 41 7.97 -3.12 6.63
C THR A 41 6.57 -3.74 6.72
N ALA A 42 6.20 -4.25 7.90
CA ALA A 42 4.89 -4.86 8.13
C ALA A 42 3.73 -3.86 7.98
N ILE A 43 3.88 -2.64 8.51
CA ILE A 43 2.90 -1.55 8.35
C ILE A 43 2.77 -1.16 6.87
N GLY A 44 3.89 -0.98 6.18
CA GLY A 44 3.90 -0.66 4.75
C GLY A 44 3.21 -1.74 3.91
N GLY A 45 3.52 -3.01 4.14
CA GLY A 45 2.89 -4.14 3.45
C GLY A 45 1.38 -4.25 3.76
N THR A 46 0.97 -3.95 4.99
CA THR A 46 -0.46 -3.91 5.37
C THR A 46 -1.19 -2.79 4.63
N LEU A 47 -0.60 -1.59 4.54
CA LEU A 47 -1.17 -0.47 3.78
C LEU A 47 -1.32 -0.79 2.29
N VAL A 48 -0.32 -1.44 1.69
CA VAL A 48 -0.40 -1.92 0.30
C VAL A 48 -1.53 -2.94 0.14
N THR A 49 -1.68 -3.87 1.07
CA THR A 49 -2.74 -4.88 1.04
C THR A 49 -4.12 -4.23 1.12
N LEU A 50 -4.31 -3.28 2.04
CA LEU A 50 -5.55 -2.49 2.14
C LEU A 50 -5.83 -1.72 0.86
N ALA A 51 -4.81 -1.14 0.22
CA ALA A 51 -4.96 -0.48 -1.06
C ALA A 51 -5.52 -1.44 -2.11
N VAL A 52 -4.95 -2.65 -2.23
CA VAL A 52 -5.40 -3.67 -3.19
C VAL A 52 -6.83 -4.11 -2.90
N LEU A 53 -7.21 -4.28 -1.64
CA LEU A 53 -8.60 -4.62 -1.26
C LEU A 53 -9.59 -3.52 -1.65
N VAL A 54 -9.23 -2.24 -1.43
CA VAL A 54 -10.05 -1.09 -1.84
C VAL A 54 -10.21 -1.05 -3.36
N PHE A 55 -9.15 -1.37 -4.12
CA PHE A 55 -9.22 -1.49 -5.57
C PHE A 55 -10.12 -2.64 -6.01
N ALA A 56 -9.93 -3.84 -5.47
CA ALA A 56 -10.76 -5.01 -5.78
C ALA A 56 -12.24 -4.74 -5.49
N TRP A 57 -12.55 -4.11 -4.36
CA TRP A 57 -13.91 -3.70 -4.02
C TRP A 57 -14.50 -2.71 -5.03
N ASN A 58 -13.71 -1.72 -5.45
CA ASN A 58 -14.14 -0.75 -6.45
C ASN A 58 -14.43 -1.42 -7.81
N VAL A 59 -13.61 -2.39 -8.21
CA VAL A 59 -13.80 -3.16 -9.45
C VAL A 59 -15.08 -3.99 -9.40
N VAL A 60 -15.34 -4.71 -8.30
CA VAL A 60 -16.53 -5.58 -8.16
C VAL A 60 -17.82 -4.77 -8.02
N LYS A 61 -17.76 -3.58 -7.43
CA LYS A 61 -18.92 -2.70 -7.26
C LYS A 61 -19.31 -1.98 -8.57
N THR A 62 -18.39 -1.86 -9.52
CA THR A 62 -18.60 -1.17 -10.81
C THR A 62 -19.17 -2.14 -11.83
#